data_AF-A0A9E5VQW0-F1
#
_entry.id   AF-A0A9E5VQW0-F1
#
_cell.length_a   1.000
_cell.length_b   1.000
_cell.length_c   1.000
_cell.angle_alpha   90.00
_cell.angle_beta   90.00
_cell.angle_gamma   90.00
#
_symmetry.space_group_name_H-M   'P 1'
#
loop_
_entity.id
_entity.type
_entity.pdbx_description
1 polymer ?
#
loop_
_entity_poly.entity_id
_entity_poly.type
_entity_poly.pdbx_seq_one_letter_code
_entity_poly.pdbx_strand_id
1 'polypeptide(L)'
;MSRFCCFSGHRCLPEGSRPHIRQRLDDELRARADSGFTDFFTGGALGFDTLAAQAVLDLQAAYPDIRLHLALPFSGQPNRWPEPDRRIYESIKSRAFSVYLAGETYRPGCMDKRNRYMVDRSELLICWLTENRGGTAATVRYALHQGIDIINLAVEAKIRGKNMTTPFKTLPLEGLLNIRDLGGFPTADGRVTKYHRFIRSELPRHLTQRDVEFLCNYGLVMSVDFRGGAELRSAPSFLSAGNEWQRYCHNPLWNENVAPGTANKERQGTGAPPVADLLDMDWVPIYISIVENRKEWVKRCFELCAETDGCILYHCTTGKDRTGIFSAVLLGCCGVREADIVSDYSISMIHMKPVYAKMAGDPVFAMPEGVDMNKRFFQTLPSTMEGLLEHINKTYGTMRDYVLDCGVSPDTIEKLTNSMTEVIK
;
A
#
# COMPACT_ATOMS: atom_id res chain seq x y z
N MET A 1 13.58 29.71 -10.83
CA MET A 1 13.55 28.65 -11.88
C MET A 1 12.10 28.34 -12.14
N SER A 2 11.68 28.29 -13.41
CA SER A 2 10.31 27.92 -13.77
C SER A 2 10.06 26.45 -13.41
N ARG A 3 8.93 26.16 -12.76
CA ARG A 3 8.52 24.82 -12.35
C ARG A 3 7.36 24.32 -13.19
N PHE A 4 7.40 23.05 -13.55
CA PHE A 4 6.54 22.49 -14.60
C PHE A 4 5.59 21.42 -14.02
N CYS A 5 4.32 21.48 -14.40
CA CYS A 5 3.28 20.53 -13.98
C CYS A 5 2.62 19.91 -15.22
N CYS A 6 2.24 18.64 -15.15
CA CYS A 6 1.44 18.01 -16.18
C CYS A 6 0.10 17.48 -15.66
N PHE A 7 -0.83 17.24 -16.59
CA PHE A 7 -2.14 16.68 -16.32
C PHE A 7 -2.37 15.36 -17.05
N SER A 8 -3.14 14.47 -16.42
CA SER A 8 -3.69 13.28 -17.08
C SER A 8 -5.00 12.88 -16.41
N GLY A 9 -6.02 12.50 -17.17
CA GLY A 9 -7.26 12.01 -16.56
C GLY A 9 -8.21 11.33 -17.52
N HIS A 10 -9.33 10.85 -16.97
CA HIS A 10 -10.34 10.13 -17.75
C HIS A 10 -10.97 11.01 -18.83
N ARG A 11 -11.22 10.39 -20.00
CA ARG A 11 -11.85 11.05 -21.16
C ARG A 11 -13.36 11.24 -20.97
N CYS A 12 -13.97 10.38 -20.16
CA CYS A 12 -15.36 10.47 -19.75
C CYS A 12 -15.35 10.76 -18.25
N LEU A 13 -15.80 11.96 -17.88
CA LEU A 13 -16.00 12.33 -16.48
C LEU A 13 -17.43 11.96 -16.06
N PRO A 14 -17.65 11.48 -14.82
CA PRO A 14 -18.99 11.16 -14.33
C PRO A 14 -19.96 12.34 -14.50
N GLU A 15 -21.22 12.04 -14.80
CA GLU A 15 -22.26 13.07 -14.94
C GLU A 15 -22.39 13.88 -13.64
N GLY A 16 -22.59 15.19 -13.74
CA GLY A 16 -22.66 16.10 -12.59
C GLY A 16 -21.35 16.36 -11.84
N SER A 17 -20.27 15.59 -12.09
CA SER A 17 -18.99 15.76 -11.36
C SER A 17 -18.16 16.97 -11.79
N ARG A 18 -18.34 17.46 -13.03
CA ARG A 18 -17.47 18.49 -13.64
C ARG A 18 -17.26 19.75 -12.77
N PRO A 19 -18.30 20.37 -12.16
CA PRO A 19 -18.11 21.54 -11.31
C PRO A 19 -17.23 21.27 -10.08
N HIS A 20 -17.41 20.12 -9.45
CA HIS A 20 -16.62 19.72 -8.29
C HIS A 20 -15.15 19.45 -8.66
N ILE A 21 -14.91 18.72 -9.76
CA ILE A 21 -13.56 18.47 -10.29
C ILE A 21 -12.88 19.81 -10.60
N ARG A 22 -13.65 20.72 -11.21
CA ARG A 22 -13.14 22.03 -11.60
C ARG A 22 -12.72 22.87 -10.40
N GLN A 23 -13.55 22.94 -9.37
CA GLN A 23 -13.23 23.67 -8.15
C GLN A 23 -11.91 23.19 -7.52
N ARG A 24 -11.75 21.87 -7.39
CA ARG A 24 -10.54 21.28 -6.79
C ARG A 24 -9.29 21.51 -7.64
N LEU A 25 -9.45 21.44 -8.95
CA LEU A 25 -8.39 21.76 -9.90
C LEU A 25 -7.97 23.23 -9.80
N ASP A 26 -8.93 24.15 -9.70
CA ASP A 26 -8.65 25.58 -9.53
C ASP A 26 -7.90 25.86 -8.21
N ASP A 27 -8.27 25.20 -7.12
CA ASP A 27 -7.60 25.33 -5.83
C ASP A 27 -6.13 24.85 -5.88
N GLU A 28 -5.88 23.69 -6.50
CA GLU A 28 -4.52 23.18 -6.66
C GLU A 28 -3.70 24.04 -7.62
N LEU A 29 -4.30 24.50 -8.71
CA LEU A 29 -3.63 25.37 -9.67
C LEU A 29 -3.18 26.69 -9.04
N ARG A 30 -4.03 27.35 -8.23
CA ARG A 30 -3.65 28.55 -7.47
C ARG A 30 -2.49 28.25 -6.51
N ALA A 31 -2.60 27.16 -5.75
CA ALA A 31 -1.56 26.76 -4.81
C ALA A 31 -0.22 26.46 -5.53
N ARG A 32 -0.25 25.91 -6.75
CA ARG A 32 0.95 25.67 -7.57
C ARG A 32 1.52 26.95 -8.16
N ALA A 33 0.67 27.84 -8.64
CA ALA A 33 1.07 29.15 -9.12
C ALA A 33 1.82 29.94 -8.02
N ASP A 34 1.26 29.98 -6.82
CA ASP A 34 1.86 30.63 -5.65
C ASP A 34 3.20 30.00 -5.24
N SER A 35 3.43 28.73 -5.58
CA SER A 35 4.68 28.00 -5.30
C SER A 35 5.63 27.91 -6.51
N GLY A 36 5.42 28.76 -7.53
CA GLY A 36 6.36 29.01 -8.62
C GLY A 36 6.17 28.14 -9.86
N PHE A 37 5.06 27.40 -9.96
CA PHE A 37 4.72 26.69 -11.20
C PHE A 37 4.21 27.67 -12.25
N THR A 38 4.85 27.65 -13.42
CA THR A 38 4.61 28.60 -14.50
C THR A 38 4.26 27.93 -15.83
N ASP A 39 4.66 26.67 -16.06
CA ASP A 39 4.36 25.96 -17.29
C ASP A 39 3.53 24.69 -16.99
N PHE A 40 2.38 24.57 -17.65
CA PHE A 40 1.40 23.51 -17.43
C PHE A 40 1.12 22.72 -18.71
N PHE A 41 1.37 21.42 -18.68
CA PHE A 41 1.23 20.50 -19.81
C PHE A 41 -0.05 19.67 -19.70
N THR A 42 -0.87 19.69 -20.75
CA THR A 42 -1.99 18.76 -20.94
C THR A 42 -1.91 18.21 -22.34
N GLY A 43 -2.53 17.07 -22.62
CA GLY A 43 -2.52 16.57 -23.99
C GLY A 43 -3.82 16.72 -24.75
N GLY A 44 -4.71 17.56 -24.24
CA GLY A 44 -5.85 18.06 -25.00
C GLY A 44 -6.84 16.97 -25.42
N ALA A 45 -6.92 15.84 -24.70
CA ALA A 45 -8.01 14.90 -24.87
C ALA A 45 -9.34 15.46 -24.33
N LEU A 46 -10.45 14.80 -24.65
CA LEU A 46 -11.74 15.04 -23.98
C LEU A 46 -11.64 14.76 -22.47
N GLY A 47 -12.65 15.20 -21.73
CA GLY A 47 -12.75 14.95 -20.29
C GLY A 47 -11.79 15.80 -19.49
N PHE A 48 -10.99 15.16 -18.63
CA PHE A 48 -10.13 15.88 -17.68
C PHE A 48 -9.08 16.78 -18.35
N ASP A 49 -8.46 16.34 -19.44
CA ASP A 49 -7.48 17.15 -20.19
C ASP A 49 -8.07 18.49 -20.67
N THR A 50 -9.32 18.47 -21.15
CA THR A 50 -10.05 19.66 -21.60
C THR A 50 -10.35 20.58 -20.41
N LEU A 51 -10.79 20.00 -19.29
CA LEU A 51 -11.10 20.75 -18.07
C LEU A 51 -9.85 21.43 -17.49
N ALA A 52 -8.73 20.71 -17.43
CA ALA A 52 -7.43 21.22 -17.00
C ALA A 52 -6.93 22.36 -17.89
N ALA A 53 -7.05 22.21 -19.22
CA ALA A 53 -6.65 23.25 -20.15
C ALA A 53 -7.44 24.55 -19.95
N GLN A 54 -8.76 24.44 -19.80
CA GLN A 54 -9.62 25.59 -19.52
C GLN A 54 -9.25 26.25 -18.19
N ALA A 55 -8.98 25.44 -17.15
CA ALA A 55 -8.61 25.95 -15.84
C ALA A 55 -7.32 26.75 -15.83
N VAL A 56 -6.29 26.27 -16.54
CA VAL A 56 -5.05 27.02 -16.71
C VAL A 56 -5.28 28.34 -17.44
N LEU A 57 -6.07 28.34 -18.52
CA LEU A 57 -6.36 29.56 -19.29
C LEU A 57 -7.15 30.58 -18.47
N ASP A 58 -8.11 30.12 -17.65
CA ASP A 58 -8.87 31.00 -16.76
C ASP A 58 -7.96 31.59 -15.67
N LEU A 59 -6.97 30.81 -15.19
CA LEU A 59 -6.03 31.25 -14.17
C LEU A 59 -5.07 32.35 -14.65
N GLN A 60 -4.79 32.44 -15.96
CA GLN A 60 -3.91 33.47 -16.54
C GLN A 60 -4.38 34.90 -16.24
N ALA A 61 -5.67 35.11 -15.98
CA ALA A 61 -6.19 36.41 -15.57
C ALA A 61 -5.61 36.90 -14.23
N ALA A 62 -5.35 35.97 -13.29
CA ALA A 62 -4.75 36.27 -11.99
C ALA A 62 -3.22 36.06 -11.98
N TYR A 63 -2.70 35.18 -12.85
CA TYR A 63 -1.28 34.85 -12.95
C TYR A 63 -0.82 34.91 -14.42
N PRO A 64 -0.48 36.11 -14.94
CA PRO A 64 -0.18 36.32 -16.37
C PRO A 64 1.03 35.55 -16.89
N ASP A 65 1.95 35.16 -16.01
CA ASP A 65 3.17 34.42 -16.37
C ASP A 65 2.93 32.92 -16.58
N ILE A 66 1.73 32.41 -16.26
CA ILE A 66 1.36 31.01 -16.45
C ILE A 66 1.14 30.70 -17.94
N ARG A 67 1.67 29.56 -18.38
CA ARG A 67 1.63 29.10 -19.77
C ARG A 67 0.97 27.73 -19.87
N LEU A 68 0.03 27.60 -20.81
CA LEU A 68 -0.55 26.32 -21.20
C LEU A 68 0.22 25.73 -22.38
N HIS A 69 0.68 24.48 -22.24
CA HIS A 69 1.35 23.71 -23.29
C HIS A 69 0.49 22.50 -23.66
N LEU A 70 0.26 22.30 -24.95
CA LEU A 70 -0.43 21.11 -25.46
C LEU A 70 0.56 20.07 -25.96
N ALA A 71 0.48 18.84 -25.47
CA ALA A 71 1.15 17.69 -26.06
C ALA A 71 0.12 16.84 -26.78
N LEU A 72 0.10 16.84 -28.11
CA LEU A 72 -0.88 16.14 -28.92
C LEU A 72 -0.28 14.84 -29.49
N PRO A 73 -1.04 13.74 -29.58
CA PRO A 73 -0.57 12.49 -30.14
C PRO A 73 -0.42 12.57 -31.66
N PHE A 74 -1.33 13.30 -32.33
CA PHE A 74 -1.32 13.59 -33.75
C PHE A 74 -2.31 14.72 -34.10
N SER A 75 -2.22 15.28 -35.31
CA SER A 75 -3.01 16.45 -35.75
C SER A 75 -4.52 16.18 -35.80
N GLY A 76 -4.91 14.96 -36.17
CA GLY A 76 -6.31 14.54 -36.34
C GLY A 76 -7.01 14.06 -35.07
N GLN A 77 -6.45 14.31 -33.88
CA GLN A 77 -7.04 13.88 -32.60
C GLN A 77 -8.54 14.21 -32.45
N PRO A 78 -9.04 15.41 -32.81
CA PRO A 78 -10.45 15.76 -32.62
C PRO A 78 -11.38 15.30 -33.74
N ASN A 79 -10.87 14.62 -34.79
CA ASN A 79 -11.63 14.39 -36.04
C ASN A 79 -12.92 13.58 -35.86
N ARG A 80 -13.00 12.77 -34.80
CA ARG A 80 -14.18 11.93 -34.50
C ARG A 80 -15.04 12.48 -33.37
N TRP A 81 -14.75 13.68 -32.86
CA TRP A 81 -15.50 14.27 -31.74
C TRP A 81 -16.72 15.04 -32.23
N PRO A 82 -17.78 15.17 -31.41
CA PRO A 82 -18.91 16.05 -31.69
C PRO A 82 -18.47 17.50 -31.92
N GLU A 83 -19.18 18.23 -32.77
CA GLU A 83 -18.85 19.61 -33.14
C GLU A 83 -18.70 20.57 -31.93
N PRO A 84 -19.52 20.50 -30.86
CA PRO A 84 -19.29 21.31 -29.67
C PRO A 84 -17.92 21.09 -29.03
N ASP A 85 -17.47 19.84 -28.92
CA ASP A 85 -16.18 19.50 -28.33
C ASP A 85 -15.01 19.91 -29.22
N ARG A 86 -15.16 19.82 -30.56
CA ARG A 86 -14.15 20.29 -31.52
C ARG A 86 -13.94 21.80 -31.40
N ARG A 87 -15.02 22.58 -31.27
CA ARG A 87 -14.93 24.04 -31.08
C ARG A 87 -14.21 24.41 -29.79
N ILE A 88 -14.49 23.71 -28.69
CA ILE A 88 -13.77 23.89 -27.42
C ILE A 88 -12.28 23.58 -27.59
N TYR A 89 -11.96 22.46 -28.24
CA TYR A 89 -10.58 22.05 -28.49
C TYR A 89 -9.79 23.08 -29.32
N GLU A 90 -10.34 23.56 -30.43
CA GLU A 90 -9.65 24.56 -31.27
C GLU A 90 -9.52 25.92 -30.56
N SER A 91 -10.49 26.30 -29.73
CA SER A 91 -10.40 27.48 -28.85
C SER A 91 -9.28 27.35 -27.81
N ILE A 92 -9.09 26.17 -27.23
CA ILE A 92 -7.97 25.91 -26.30
C ILE A 92 -6.65 25.95 -27.07
N LYS A 93 -6.58 25.26 -28.22
CA LYS A 93 -5.36 25.14 -29.02
C LYS A 93 -4.84 26.47 -29.55
N SER A 94 -5.73 27.36 -29.98
CA SER A 94 -5.36 28.72 -30.44
C SER A 94 -4.82 29.62 -29.32
N ARG A 95 -5.12 29.32 -28.06
CA ARG A 95 -4.66 30.07 -26.87
C ARG A 95 -3.49 29.41 -26.15
N ALA A 96 -3.10 28.20 -26.53
CA ALA A 96 -1.97 27.51 -25.93
C ALA A 96 -0.66 28.22 -26.31
N PHE A 97 0.25 28.35 -25.34
CA PHE A 97 1.57 28.95 -25.53
C PHE A 97 2.44 28.11 -26.49
N SER A 98 2.29 26.78 -26.46
CA SER A 98 2.96 25.89 -27.41
C SER A 98 2.16 24.61 -27.66
N VAL A 99 2.42 23.99 -28.81
CA VAL A 99 1.83 22.72 -29.22
C VAL A 99 2.94 21.78 -29.68
N TYR A 100 3.12 20.67 -28.96
CA TYR A 100 3.95 19.54 -29.34
C TYR A 100 3.08 18.50 -30.07
N LEU A 101 3.61 17.90 -31.15
CA LEU A 101 2.98 16.81 -31.88
C LEU A 101 3.88 15.57 -31.82
N ALA A 102 3.38 14.47 -31.24
CA ALA A 102 4.12 13.21 -31.18
C ALA A 102 4.30 12.56 -32.56
N GLY A 103 3.42 12.87 -33.52
CA GLY A 103 3.51 12.54 -34.94
C GLY A 103 2.47 13.30 -35.79
N GLU A 104 2.60 13.30 -37.11
CA GLU A 104 1.66 13.98 -38.01
C GLU A 104 0.31 13.24 -38.12
N THR A 105 0.37 11.91 -38.16
CA THR A 105 -0.77 10.98 -38.28
C THR A 105 -0.77 9.96 -37.13
N TYR A 106 -1.92 9.30 -36.91
CA TYR A 106 -2.03 8.29 -35.87
C TYR A 106 -1.10 7.10 -36.14
N ARG A 107 -0.28 6.75 -35.14
CA ARG A 107 0.54 5.54 -35.12
C ARG A 107 0.44 4.86 -33.75
N PRO A 108 0.51 3.53 -33.67
CA PRO A 108 0.62 2.83 -32.39
C PRO A 108 1.74 3.44 -31.52
N GLY A 109 1.45 3.67 -30.24
CA GLY A 109 2.38 4.30 -29.28
C GLY A 109 2.43 5.83 -29.30
N CYS A 110 1.73 6.53 -30.20
CA CYS A 110 1.74 8.01 -30.22
C CYS A 110 1.14 8.62 -28.93
N MET A 111 0.18 7.93 -28.31
CA MET A 111 -0.39 8.33 -27.02
C MET A 111 0.64 8.24 -25.89
N ASP A 112 1.40 7.16 -25.84
CA ASP A 112 2.42 6.96 -24.80
C ASP A 112 3.57 7.95 -24.98
N LYS A 113 4.03 8.14 -26.23
CA LYS A 113 5.08 9.12 -26.56
C LYS A 113 4.70 10.54 -26.12
N ARG A 114 3.44 10.92 -26.35
CA ARG A 114 2.86 12.19 -25.89
C ARG A 114 2.84 12.29 -24.37
N ASN A 115 2.40 11.24 -23.67
CA ASN A 115 2.30 11.26 -22.20
C ASN A 115 3.68 11.30 -21.54
N ARG A 116 4.66 10.56 -22.06
CA ARG A 116 6.06 10.63 -21.60
C ARG A 116 6.64 12.02 -21.79
N TYR A 117 6.42 12.65 -22.95
CA TYR A 117 6.86 14.02 -23.21
C TYR A 117 6.43 15.01 -22.12
N MET A 118 5.18 14.88 -21.62
CA MET A 118 4.67 15.72 -20.54
C MET A 118 5.31 15.39 -19.19
N VAL A 119 5.40 14.10 -18.84
CA VAL A 119 5.94 13.64 -17.56
C VAL A 119 7.43 13.95 -17.43
N ASP A 120 8.23 13.68 -18.48
CA ASP A 120 9.69 13.87 -18.49
C ASP A 120 10.12 15.33 -18.27
N ARG A 121 9.19 16.28 -18.41
CA ARG A 121 9.42 17.72 -18.21
C ARG A 121 8.83 18.24 -16.92
N SER A 122 8.00 17.48 -16.24
CA SER A 122 7.23 17.98 -15.10
C SER A 122 7.83 17.51 -13.79
N GLU A 123 7.73 18.32 -12.75
CA GLU A 123 8.03 17.94 -11.37
C GLU A 123 6.79 17.37 -10.66
N LEU A 124 5.60 17.62 -11.23
CA LEU A 124 4.31 17.26 -10.65
C LEU A 124 3.35 16.77 -11.73
N LEU A 125 2.58 15.72 -11.40
CA LEU A 125 1.42 15.25 -12.14
C LEU A 125 0.15 15.49 -11.31
N ILE A 126 -0.75 16.33 -11.80
CA ILE A 126 -2.12 16.44 -11.27
C ILE A 126 -3.04 15.58 -12.14
N CYS A 127 -3.70 14.58 -11.57
CA CYS A 127 -4.49 13.63 -12.33
C CYS A 127 -5.93 13.46 -11.83
N TRP A 128 -6.81 12.96 -12.71
CA TRP A 128 -8.11 12.41 -12.32
C TRP A 128 -8.11 10.92 -12.68
N LEU A 129 -7.80 10.09 -11.69
CA LEU A 129 -7.69 8.63 -11.85
C LEU A 129 -8.62 7.93 -10.87
N THR A 130 -9.72 7.38 -11.38
CA THR A 130 -10.66 6.54 -10.60
C THR A 130 -10.45 5.04 -10.78
N GLU A 131 -9.59 4.61 -11.71
CA GLU A 131 -9.38 3.19 -12.06
C GLU A 131 -7.89 2.93 -12.37
N ASN A 132 -7.32 1.80 -11.95
CA ASN A 132 -5.90 1.48 -12.20
C ASN A 132 -5.61 0.87 -13.59
N ARG A 133 -6.51 1.09 -14.56
CA ARG A 133 -6.40 0.62 -15.95
C ARG A 133 -6.56 1.79 -16.93
N GLY A 134 -6.12 1.58 -18.17
CA GLY A 134 -6.21 2.59 -19.22
C GLY A 134 -5.06 3.58 -19.26
N GLY A 135 -5.19 4.59 -20.14
CA GLY A 135 -4.12 5.53 -20.48
C GLY A 135 -3.66 6.37 -19.29
N THR A 136 -4.59 6.87 -18.47
CA THR A 136 -4.26 7.66 -17.27
C THR A 136 -3.47 6.84 -16.25
N ALA A 137 -3.88 5.59 -16.00
CA ALA A 137 -3.15 4.71 -15.09
C ALA A 137 -1.73 4.41 -15.59
N ALA A 138 -1.56 4.26 -16.90
CA ALA A 138 -0.24 4.10 -17.51
C ALA A 138 0.64 5.36 -17.34
N THR A 139 0.07 6.56 -17.52
CA THR A 139 0.77 7.82 -17.26
C THR A 139 1.18 7.96 -15.79
N VAL A 140 0.29 7.64 -14.85
CA VAL A 140 0.57 7.68 -13.40
C VAL A 140 1.67 6.69 -13.02
N ARG A 141 1.63 5.46 -13.53
CA ARG A 141 2.73 4.48 -13.32
C ARG A 141 4.06 4.99 -13.86
N TYR A 142 4.05 5.63 -15.03
CA TYR A 142 5.26 6.21 -15.62
C TYR A 142 5.78 7.39 -14.78
N ALA A 143 4.91 8.27 -14.29
CA ALA A 143 5.27 9.37 -13.39
C ALA A 143 5.89 8.88 -12.08
N LEU A 144 5.31 7.83 -11.46
CA LEU A 144 5.90 7.19 -10.28
C LEU A 144 7.29 6.63 -10.58
N HIS A 145 7.48 6.00 -11.73
CA HIS A 145 8.78 5.49 -12.17
C HIS A 145 9.81 6.61 -12.42
N GLN A 146 9.38 7.80 -12.83
CA GLN A 146 10.24 8.98 -12.98
C GLN A 146 10.47 9.73 -11.66
N GLY A 147 9.78 9.35 -10.59
CA GLY A 147 9.92 9.96 -9.26
C GLY A 147 9.35 11.38 -9.16
N ILE A 148 8.39 11.74 -10.01
CA ILE A 148 7.72 13.05 -9.94
C ILE A 148 6.52 12.99 -8.98
N ASP A 149 6.21 14.10 -8.32
CA ASP A 149 5.10 14.16 -7.36
C ASP A 149 3.75 13.93 -8.06
N ILE A 150 2.77 13.37 -7.34
CA ILE A 150 1.45 13.08 -7.90
C ILE A 150 0.33 13.56 -6.97
N ILE A 151 -0.61 14.33 -7.53
CA ILE A 151 -1.85 14.73 -6.88
C ILE A 151 -3.02 14.14 -7.67
N ASN A 152 -3.78 13.22 -7.08
CA ASN A 152 -4.97 12.68 -7.71
C ASN A 152 -6.23 13.42 -7.20
N LEU A 153 -6.89 14.17 -8.08
CA LEU A 153 -8.12 14.89 -7.79
C LEU A 153 -9.34 13.96 -7.69
N ALA A 154 -9.27 12.72 -8.19
CA ALA A 154 -10.39 11.76 -8.09
C ALA A 154 -10.65 11.24 -6.68
N VAL A 155 -9.70 11.44 -5.77
CA VAL A 155 -9.84 11.12 -4.35
C VAL A 155 -10.02 12.43 -3.61
N GLU A 156 -11.08 12.61 -2.82
CA GLU A 156 -11.18 13.77 -1.91
C GLU A 156 -10.08 13.68 -0.87
N ALA A 157 -9.00 14.42 -1.11
CA ALA A 157 -7.96 14.63 -0.14
C ALA A 157 -7.29 15.98 -0.41
N LYS A 158 -7.75 17.02 0.29
CA LYS A 158 -6.83 17.60 1.27
C LYS A 158 -6.99 16.80 2.55
N ILE A 159 -6.06 15.84 2.72
CA ILE A 159 -5.73 15.04 3.91
C ILE A 159 -6.81 14.10 4.44
N ARG A 160 -6.43 12.82 4.69
CA ARG A 160 -7.19 11.83 5.47
C ARG A 160 -8.51 11.43 4.82
N GLY A 161 -8.87 10.15 4.99
CA GLY A 161 -10.00 9.53 4.30
C GLY A 161 -11.39 10.12 4.62
N LYS A 162 -12.43 9.70 3.92
CA LYS A 162 -12.95 8.34 3.79
C LYS A 162 -13.62 8.19 2.41
N ASN A 163 -13.66 6.95 1.92
CA ASN A 163 -14.19 6.48 0.63
C ASN A 163 -13.16 6.45 -0.51
N MET A 164 -12.19 5.54 -0.34
CA MET A 164 -11.30 5.09 -1.40
C MET A 164 -12.02 4.07 -2.30
N THR A 165 -12.04 4.31 -3.61
CA THR A 165 -12.47 3.31 -4.60
C THR A 165 -11.30 2.64 -5.31
N THR A 166 -10.07 2.79 -4.80
CA THR A 166 -8.95 1.89 -5.14
C THR A 166 -8.10 1.62 -3.90
N PRO A 167 -7.99 0.37 -3.45
CA PRO A 167 -7.30 0.05 -2.22
C PRO A 167 -5.77 0.04 -2.42
N PHE A 168 -5.03 0.64 -1.48
CA PHE A 168 -3.57 0.64 -1.47
C PHE A 168 -3.06 -0.71 -0.97
N LYS A 169 -2.09 -1.33 -1.67
CA LYS A 169 -1.43 -2.53 -1.17
C LYS A 169 -0.52 -2.19 0.02
N THR A 170 0.43 -1.27 -0.16
CA THR A 170 1.21 -0.67 0.93
C THR A 170 0.50 0.59 1.39
N LEU A 171 0.24 0.73 2.70
CA LEU A 171 -0.50 1.89 3.21
C LEU A 171 0.44 3.09 3.38
N PRO A 172 0.04 4.30 2.96
CA PRO A 172 0.90 5.49 2.95
C PRO A 172 1.01 6.13 4.34
N LEU A 173 1.52 5.37 5.32
CA LEU A 173 1.77 5.87 6.67
C LEU A 173 3.20 6.40 6.80
N GLU A 174 3.36 7.48 7.55
CA GLU A 174 4.67 8.06 7.91
C GLU A 174 5.33 7.24 9.04
N GLY A 175 4.53 6.81 10.01
CA GLY A 175 4.97 6.09 11.19
C GLY A 175 5.31 4.62 10.97
N LEU A 176 4.82 4.02 9.89
CA LEU A 176 4.96 2.59 9.58
C LEU A 176 5.39 2.39 8.12
N LEU A 177 6.46 1.63 7.92
CA LEU A 177 7.13 1.37 6.65
C LEU A 177 6.89 -0.05 6.14
N ASN A 178 6.60 -1.02 7.01
CA ASN A 178 6.27 -2.40 6.62
C ASN A 178 4.76 -2.69 6.69
N ILE A 179 3.93 -1.65 6.66
CA ILE A 179 2.47 -1.76 6.69
C ILE A 179 1.86 -2.04 5.31
N ARG A 180 0.98 -3.04 5.22
CA ARG A 180 0.25 -3.37 3.99
C ARG A 180 -1.04 -4.14 4.22
N ASP A 181 -1.97 -4.02 3.29
CA ASP A 181 -3.24 -4.73 3.24
C ASP A 181 -3.09 -6.11 2.57
N LEU A 182 -3.78 -7.13 3.08
CA LEU A 182 -3.79 -8.49 2.55
C LEU A 182 -4.88 -8.75 1.49
N GLY A 183 -5.56 -7.72 1.02
CA GLY A 183 -6.52 -7.77 -0.08
C GLY A 183 -5.84 -7.89 -1.45
N GLY A 184 -6.61 -8.36 -2.43
CA GLY A 184 -6.21 -8.46 -3.83
C GLY A 184 -5.50 -9.75 -4.23
N PHE A 185 -5.42 -10.77 -3.36
CA PHE A 185 -4.85 -12.06 -3.73
C PHE A 185 -5.91 -13.00 -4.31
N PRO A 186 -5.68 -13.59 -5.49
CA PRO A 186 -6.60 -14.58 -6.05
C PRO A 186 -6.58 -15.87 -5.23
N THR A 187 -7.74 -16.50 -5.09
CA THR A 187 -7.91 -17.78 -4.40
C THR A 187 -8.22 -18.90 -5.40
N ALA A 188 -7.94 -20.15 -5.02
CA ALA A 188 -8.12 -21.32 -5.88
C ALA A 188 -9.58 -21.55 -6.33
N ASP A 189 -10.55 -21.04 -5.59
CA ASP A 189 -11.98 -21.10 -5.90
C ASP A 189 -12.49 -19.91 -6.74
N GLY A 190 -11.59 -19.08 -7.26
CA GLY A 190 -11.92 -17.97 -8.15
C GLY A 190 -12.38 -16.69 -7.45
N ARG A 191 -12.34 -16.65 -6.11
CA ARG A 191 -12.51 -15.42 -5.32
C ARG A 191 -11.20 -14.61 -5.25
N VAL A 192 -11.27 -13.48 -4.57
CA VAL A 192 -10.13 -12.62 -4.24
C VAL A 192 -10.19 -12.22 -2.78
N THR A 193 -9.05 -12.07 -2.11
CA THR A 193 -9.03 -11.55 -0.73
C THR A 193 -9.51 -10.09 -0.70
N LYS A 194 -10.41 -9.75 0.23
CA LYS A 194 -10.99 -8.41 0.39
C LYS A 194 -9.96 -7.44 0.94
N TYR A 195 -9.92 -6.25 0.36
CA TYR A 195 -9.24 -5.12 0.96
C TYR A 195 -10.01 -4.58 2.18
N HIS A 196 -9.35 -3.80 3.03
CA HIS A 196 -9.92 -3.24 4.25
C HIS A 196 -10.36 -4.30 5.27
N ARG A 197 -9.84 -5.54 5.16
CA ARG A 197 -10.15 -6.62 6.10
C ARG A 197 -8.98 -6.95 7.01
N PHE A 198 -7.79 -7.17 6.44
CA PHE A 198 -6.58 -7.47 7.20
C PHE A 198 -5.41 -6.61 6.75
N ILE A 199 -4.78 -5.96 7.71
CA ILE A 199 -3.53 -5.23 7.55
C ILE A 199 -2.48 -5.91 8.43
N ARG A 200 -1.26 -5.97 7.93
CA ARG A 200 -0.08 -6.38 8.69
C ARG A 200 0.92 -5.23 8.79
N SER A 201 1.64 -5.12 9.90
CA SER A 201 2.70 -4.11 10.05
C SER A 201 3.81 -4.53 11.03
N GLU A 202 4.87 -3.72 11.08
CA GLU A 202 5.77 -3.63 12.23
C GLU A 202 5.12 -2.92 13.41
N LEU A 203 5.87 -2.75 14.51
CA LEU A 203 5.41 -2.10 15.73
C LEU A 203 4.92 -0.66 15.48
N PRO A 204 3.63 -0.36 15.72
CA PRO A 204 3.11 1.01 15.67
C PRO A 204 3.58 1.82 16.88
N ARG A 205 4.85 2.21 16.95
CA ARG A 205 5.41 2.98 18.08
C ARG A 205 5.26 4.48 17.92
N HIS A 206 5.46 4.97 16.69
CA HIS A 206 5.57 6.40 16.39
C HIS A 206 4.56 6.80 15.30
N LEU A 207 3.28 6.52 15.56
CA LEU A 207 2.22 6.97 14.67
C LEU A 207 2.04 8.49 14.81
N THR A 208 2.04 9.19 13.68
CA THR A 208 1.68 10.60 13.65
C THR A 208 0.16 10.74 13.77
N GLN A 209 -0.31 11.96 14.07
CA GLN A 209 -1.74 12.25 14.05
C GLN A 209 -2.34 11.93 12.67
N ARG A 210 -1.58 12.16 11.57
CA ARG A 210 -1.92 11.77 10.18
C ARG A 210 -2.18 10.29 10.02
N ASP A 211 -1.28 9.48 10.55
CA ASP A 211 -1.39 8.02 10.48
C ASP A 211 -2.62 7.52 11.23
N VAL A 212 -2.90 8.11 12.40
CA VAL A 212 -4.06 7.75 13.23
C VAL A 212 -5.36 7.99 12.48
N GLU A 213 -5.60 9.18 11.91
CA GLU A 213 -6.86 9.39 11.18
C GLU A 213 -6.86 8.67 9.83
N PHE A 214 -5.70 8.37 9.22
CA PHE A 214 -5.66 7.45 8.07
C PHE A 214 -6.20 6.07 8.47
N LEU A 215 -5.67 5.47 9.54
CA LEU A 215 -6.11 4.13 10.00
C LEU A 215 -7.58 4.11 10.43
N CYS A 216 -8.05 5.15 11.12
CA CYS A 216 -9.47 5.32 11.46
C CYS A 216 -10.35 5.41 10.20
N ASN A 217 -9.91 6.16 9.19
CA ASN A 217 -10.62 6.28 7.92
C ASN A 217 -10.53 5.02 7.06
N TYR A 218 -9.45 4.27 7.20
CA TYR A 218 -9.27 2.97 6.55
C TYR A 218 -10.21 1.90 7.11
N GLY A 219 -10.79 2.14 8.29
CA GLY A 219 -11.76 1.25 8.93
C GLY A 219 -11.14 0.28 9.93
N LEU A 220 -9.95 0.57 10.46
CA LEU A 220 -9.31 -0.23 11.50
C LEU A 220 -10.14 -0.17 12.79
N VAL A 221 -10.58 -1.34 13.25
CA VAL A 221 -11.42 -1.50 14.46
C VAL A 221 -10.75 -2.35 15.54
N MET A 222 -9.72 -3.14 15.19
CA MET A 222 -8.99 -3.95 16.15
C MET A 222 -7.51 -4.07 15.76
N SER A 223 -6.63 -3.89 16.76
CA SER A 223 -5.22 -4.25 16.63
C SER A 223 -4.85 -5.46 17.48
N VAL A 224 -4.00 -6.34 16.95
CA VAL A 224 -3.51 -7.53 17.64
C VAL A 224 -1.97 -7.50 17.73
N ASP A 225 -1.45 -7.45 18.96
CA ASP A 225 -0.02 -7.45 19.22
C ASP A 225 0.48 -8.87 19.53
N PHE A 226 1.32 -9.42 18.65
CA PHE A 226 1.91 -10.76 18.80
C PHE A 226 3.19 -10.78 19.66
N ARG A 227 3.62 -9.64 20.19
CA ARG A 227 4.84 -9.53 20.99
C ARG A 227 4.66 -10.02 22.41
N GLY A 228 5.72 -10.56 23.00
CA GLY A 228 5.71 -11.01 24.40
C GLY A 228 5.62 -9.83 25.39
N GLY A 229 5.30 -10.12 26.64
CA GLY A 229 5.16 -9.09 27.69
C GLY A 229 6.43 -8.24 27.90
N ALA A 230 7.62 -8.83 27.76
CA ALA A 230 8.89 -8.10 27.86
C ALA A 230 9.06 -7.06 26.74
N GLU A 231 8.77 -7.42 25.49
CA GLU A 231 8.81 -6.50 24.35
C GLU A 231 7.79 -5.36 24.51
N LEU A 232 6.59 -5.68 25.01
CA LEU A 232 5.54 -4.70 25.26
C LEU A 232 5.91 -3.70 26.35
N ARG A 233 6.48 -4.16 27.47
CA ARG A 233 6.97 -3.29 28.56
C ARG A 233 8.12 -2.39 28.11
N SER A 234 9.03 -2.93 27.30
CA SER A 234 10.20 -2.20 26.81
C SER A 234 9.84 -1.18 25.72
N ALA A 235 8.91 -1.53 24.84
CA ALA A 235 8.42 -0.69 23.76
C ALA A 235 6.90 -0.84 23.59
N PRO A 236 6.09 -0.04 24.31
CA PRO A 236 4.64 -0.09 24.16
C PRO A 236 4.21 0.33 22.75
N SER A 237 3.13 -0.26 22.25
CA SER A 237 2.50 0.16 20.99
C SER A 237 1.72 1.46 21.22
N PHE A 238 1.75 2.39 20.28
CA PHE A 238 0.85 3.54 20.27
C PHE A 238 -0.62 3.10 20.35
N LEU A 239 -0.94 1.97 19.71
CA LEU A 239 -2.30 1.45 19.67
C LEU A 239 -2.77 0.89 21.02
N SER A 240 -1.86 0.63 21.98
CA SER A 240 -2.23 0.13 23.32
C SER A 240 -2.75 1.20 24.27
N ALA A 241 -2.69 2.49 23.90
CA ALA A 241 -3.03 3.62 24.77
C ALA A 241 -4.54 3.88 24.95
N GLY A 242 -5.41 2.89 24.72
CA GLY A 242 -6.86 3.05 24.93
C GLY A 242 -7.56 3.96 23.91
N ASN A 243 -7.19 3.86 22.63
CA ASN A 243 -7.81 4.62 21.55
C ASN A 243 -9.30 4.26 21.38
N GLU A 244 -10.22 5.23 21.48
CA GLU A 244 -11.68 4.98 21.45
C GLU A 244 -12.20 4.34 20.15
N TRP A 245 -11.48 4.50 19.04
CA TRP A 245 -11.89 4.06 17.71
C TRP A 245 -11.47 2.63 17.36
N GLN A 246 -10.66 1.96 18.20
CA GLN A 246 -10.24 0.57 17.98
C GLN A 246 -10.02 -0.20 19.27
N ARG A 247 -10.22 -1.51 19.23
CA ARG A 247 -9.89 -2.44 20.31
C ARG A 247 -8.44 -2.92 20.21
N TYR A 248 -7.66 -2.77 21.28
CA TYR A 248 -6.33 -3.36 21.38
C TYR A 248 -6.39 -4.75 22.03
N CYS A 249 -5.81 -5.75 21.38
CA CYS A 249 -5.73 -7.13 21.86
C CYS A 249 -4.27 -7.57 21.95
N HIS A 250 -3.80 -7.93 23.14
CA HIS A 250 -2.50 -8.56 23.32
C HIS A 250 -2.64 -10.08 23.19
N ASN A 251 -2.07 -10.68 22.15
CA ASN A 251 -2.11 -12.13 21.89
C ASN A 251 -0.71 -12.66 21.56
N PRO A 252 0.17 -12.76 22.57
CA PRO A 252 1.58 -13.03 22.35
C PRO A 252 1.82 -14.45 21.82
N LEU A 253 2.75 -14.61 20.86
CA LEU A 253 3.21 -15.95 20.45
C LEU A 253 3.92 -16.69 21.60
N TRP A 254 4.54 -15.94 22.51
CA TRP A 254 5.22 -16.46 23.69
C TRP A 254 4.75 -15.74 24.94
N ASN A 255 4.36 -16.49 25.97
CA ASN A 255 3.94 -15.94 27.27
C ASN A 255 5.05 -15.08 27.92
N GLU A 256 4.64 -14.25 28.87
CA GLU A 256 5.18 -12.98 29.41
C GLU A 256 6.69 -12.83 29.72
N ASN A 257 7.51 -13.87 29.55
CA ASN A 257 8.94 -13.91 29.92
C ASN A 257 9.92 -14.21 28.77
N VAL A 258 9.50 -14.15 27.51
CA VAL A 258 10.42 -14.39 26.39
C VAL A 258 10.34 -13.24 25.37
N ALA A 259 11.28 -12.31 25.47
CA ALA A 259 11.59 -11.45 24.35
C ALA A 259 12.36 -12.26 23.28
N PRO A 260 12.12 -12.03 21.98
CA PRO A 260 12.95 -12.59 20.92
C PRO A 260 14.34 -11.98 21.05
N GLY A 261 15.29 -12.78 21.54
CA GLY A 261 16.67 -12.37 21.82
C GLY A 261 17.06 -12.36 23.30
N THR A 262 16.13 -12.54 24.26
CA THR A 262 16.45 -12.62 25.69
C THR A 262 15.53 -13.62 26.42
N ALA A 263 15.52 -14.88 25.97
CA ALA A 263 14.92 -15.94 26.77
C ALA A 263 15.81 -16.25 27.98
N ASN A 264 15.40 -15.83 29.17
CA ASN A 264 15.81 -16.40 30.46
C ASN A 264 14.66 -16.09 31.44
N LYS A 265 13.90 -17.05 31.98
CA LYS A 265 14.41 -18.02 32.98
C LYS A 265 13.63 -19.34 33.12
N GLU A 266 12.68 -19.68 32.24
CA GLU A 266 11.84 -20.90 32.44
C GLU A 266 12.04 -21.99 31.39
N ARG A 267 13.30 -22.20 30.95
CA ARG A 267 13.71 -23.47 30.35
C ARG A 267 14.81 -24.08 31.19
N GLN A 268 14.45 -25.07 32.01
CA GLN A 268 15.42 -26.08 32.41
C GLN A 268 15.91 -26.75 31.11
N GLY A 269 17.15 -26.45 30.69
CA GLY A 269 17.90 -27.36 29.82
C GLY A 269 18.56 -26.82 28.54
N THR A 270 18.18 -25.70 27.95
CA THR A 270 18.91 -25.10 26.81
C THR A 270 18.64 -23.59 26.69
N GLY A 271 19.65 -22.76 26.99
CA GLY A 271 19.54 -21.30 26.87
C GLY A 271 19.28 -20.86 25.42
N ALA A 272 18.64 -19.70 25.23
CA ALA A 272 18.56 -19.11 23.89
C ALA A 272 19.98 -18.85 23.36
N PRO A 273 20.24 -19.10 22.06
CA PRO A 273 21.54 -18.84 21.48
C PRO A 273 21.87 -17.35 21.57
N PRO A 274 23.14 -16.97 21.83
CA PRO A 274 23.65 -15.63 21.60
C PRO A 274 23.14 -15.03 20.28
N VAL A 275 22.93 -13.70 20.22
CA VAL A 275 22.50 -13.01 18.98
C VAL A 275 23.38 -13.37 17.79
N ALA A 276 24.69 -13.52 18.01
CA ALA A 276 25.65 -13.95 16.99
C ALA A 276 25.28 -15.29 16.33
N ASP A 277 24.76 -16.24 17.12
CA ASP A 277 24.37 -17.57 16.64
C ASP A 277 23.03 -17.53 15.88
N LEU A 278 22.23 -16.47 16.06
CA LEU A 278 20.96 -16.26 15.36
C LEU A 278 21.14 -15.57 14.00
N LEU A 279 22.28 -14.89 13.77
CA LEU A 279 22.49 -14.06 12.58
C LEU A 279 22.43 -14.86 11.28
N ASP A 280 23.11 -16.01 11.24
CA ASP A 280 23.21 -16.88 10.05
C ASP A 280 22.36 -18.16 10.16
N MET A 281 21.58 -18.31 11.22
CA MET A 281 20.78 -19.51 11.45
C MET A 281 19.80 -19.75 10.29
N ASP A 282 19.56 -21.02 9.97
CA ASP A 282 18.44 -21.38 9.11
C ASP A 282 17.12 -21.20 9.87
N TRP A 283 16.22 -20.40 9.31
CA TRP A 283 14.96 -20.02 9.94
C TRP A 283 13.84 -21.01 9.66
N VAL A 284 13.98 -21.90 8.67
CA VAL A 284 12.97 -22.91 8.34
C VAL A 284 12.61 -23.78 9.56
N PRO A 285 13.58 -24.40 10.28
CA PRO A 285 13.26 -25.21 11.46
C PRO A 285 12.58 -24.42 12.59
N ILE A 286 12.86 -23.11 12.69
CA ILE A 286 12.23 -22.24 13.69
C ILE A 286 10.76 -22.00 13.32
N TYR A 287 10.48 -21.69 12.06
CA TYR A 287 9.11 -21.48 11.56
C TYR A 287 8.28 -22.75 11.73
N ILE A 288 8.85 -23.91 11.38
CA ILE A 288 8.24 -25.23 11.60
C ILE A 288 7.98 -25.45 13.09
N SER A 289 8.98 -25.22 13.95
CA SER A 289 8.83 -25.36 15.41
C SER A 289 7.71 -24.47 15.97
N ILE A 290 7.52 -23.26 15.43
CA ILE A 290 6.44 -22.38 15.83
C ILE A 290 5.08 -22.99 15.47
N VAL A 291 4.87 -23.40 14.21
CA VAL A 291 3.57 -23.95 13.78
C VAL A 291 3.22 -25.26 14.47
N GLU A 292 4.23 -26.09 14.78
CA GLU A 292 4.04 -27.35 15.50
C GLU A 292 3.72 -27.14 16.98
N ASN A 293 4.45 -26.24 17.65
CA ASN A 293 4.40 -26.11 19.10
C ASN A 293 3.50 -24.96 19.60
N ARG A 294 2.91 -24.16 18.72
CA ARG A 294 2.08 -22.99 19.07
C ARG A 294 0.70 -23.01 18.41
N LYS A 295 0.12 -24.20 18.28
CA LYS A 295 -1.23 -24.44 17.75
C LYS A 295 -2.31 -23.64 18.47
N GLU A 296 -2.28 -23.58 19.79
CA GLU A 296 -3.22 -22.78 20.60
C GLU A 296 -3.15 -21.27 20.29
N TRP A 297 -1.97 -20.76 19.93
CA TRP A 297 -1.83 -19.35 19.53
C TRP A 297 -2.52 -19.09 18.17
N VAL A 298 -2.34 -20.00 17.20
CA VAL A 298 -3.05 -19.93 15.91
C VAL A 298 -4.55 -19.98 16.14
N LYS A 299 -5.02 -20.91 16.99
CA LYS A 299 -6.43 -21.00 17.35
C LYS A 299 -6.98 -19.71 17.91
N ARG A 300 -6.29 -19.15 18.91
CA ARG A 300 -6.71 -17.89 19.53
C ARG A 300 -6.74 -16.73 18.54
N CYS A 301 -5.77 -16.65 17.63
CA CYS A 301 -5.77 -15.65 16.57
C CYS A 301 -7.00 -15.78 15.66
N PHE A 302 -7.37 -16.99 15.26
CA PHE A 302 -8.53 -17.24 14.40
C PHE A 302 -9.85 -16.87 15.11
N GLU A 303 -10.02 -17.27 16.36
CA GLU A 303 -11.20 -16.91 17.16
C GLU A 303 -11.35 -15.39 17.30
N LEU A 304 -10.28 -14.69 17.68
CA LEU A 304 -10.27 -13.23 17.79
C LEU A 304 -10.65 -12.54 16.47
N CYS A 305 -10.09 -13.01 15.36
CA CYS A 305 -10.35 -12.40 14.05
C CYS A 305 -11.77 -12.70 13.54
N ALA A 306 -12.31 -13.90 13.82
CA ALA A 306 -13.65 -14.29 13.41
C ALA A 306 -14.76 -13.59 14.20
N GLU A 307 -14.48 -13.15 15.43
CA GLU A 307 -15.40 -12.37 16.26
C GLU A 307 -15.48 -10.88 15.89
N THR A 308 -14.57 -10.40 15.05
CA THR A 308 -14.44 -8.96 14.76
C THR A 308 -14.93 -8.64 13.36
N ASP A 309 -15.91 -7.74 13.25
CA ASP A 309 -16.37 -7.15 12.00
C ASP A 309 -15.63 -5.82 11.74
N GLY A 310 -14.94 -5.68 10.61
CA GLY A 310 -14.16 -4.49 10.25
C GLY A 310 -12.68 -4.77 9.95
N CYS A 311 -11.85 -3.74 9.77
CA CYS A 311 -10.44 -3.96 9.44
C CYS A 311 -9.64 -4.33 10.70
N ILE A 312 -8.79 -5.34 10.61
CA ILE A 312 -7.91 -5.80 11.69
C ILE A 312 -6.46 -5.54 11.30
N LEU A 313 -5.70 -4.91 12.19
CA LEU A 313 -4.25 -4.79 12.07
C LEU A 313 -3.58 -5.77 13.03
N TYR A 314 -2.68 -6.61 12.56
CA TYR A 314 -1.84 -7.40 13.45
C TYR A 314 -0.36 -7.11 13.21
N HIS A 315 0.41 -7.10 14.30
CA HIS A 315 1.80 -6.68 14.25
C HIS A 315 2.69 -7.48 15.20
N CYS A 316 3.99 -7.39 14.95
CA CYS A 316 5.03 -7.76 15.90
C CYS A 316 6.07 -6.63 15.95
N THR A 317 7.34 -6.92 16.25
CA THR A 317 8.38 -5.88 16.31
C THR A 317 8.73 -5.32 14.94
N THR A 318 9.08 -6.19 14.00
CA THR A 318 9.46 -5.82 12.61
C THR A 318 8.36 -6.12 11.59
N GLY A 319 7.28 -6.79 11.99
CA GLY A 319 6.23 -7.22 11.06
C GLY A 319 6.66 -8.33 10.11
N LYS A 320 7.79 -8.99 10.41
CA LYS A 320 8.46 -9.98 9.56
C LYS A 320 8.00 -11.41 9.88
N ASP A 321 8.43 -11.96 11.03
CA ASP A 321 8.35 -13.39 11.31
C ASP A 321 6.98 -13.82 11.85
N ARG A 322 6.64 -13.44 13.09
CA ARG A 322 5.33 -13.76 13.71
C ARG A 322 4.15 -13.32 12.84
N THR A 323 4.25 -12.11 12.34
CA THR A 323 3.29 -11.52 11.42
C THR A 323 3.26 -12.29 10.09
N GLY A 324 4.42 -12.68 9.55
CA GLY A 324 4.52 -13.45 8.31
C GLY A 324 3.92 -14.85 8.39
N ILE A 325 4.22 -15.57 9.47
CA ILE A 325 3.65 -16.90 9.74
C ILE A 325 2.12 -16.78 9.80
N PHE A 326 1.57 -15.84 10.56
CA PHE A 326 0.11 -15.69 10.64
C PHE A 326 -0.51 -15.27 9.31
N SER A 327 0.12 -14.37 8.54
CA SER A 327 -0.35 -14.04 7.19
C SER A 327 -0.37 -15.24 6.26
N ALA A 328 0.66 -16.09 6.31
CA ALA A 328 0.72 -17.31 5.50
C ALA A 328 -0.41 -18.28 5.87
N VAL A 329 -0.67 -18.45 7.15
CA VAL A 329 -1.79 -19.29 7.63
C VAL A 329 -3.13 -18.73 7.18
N LEU A 330 -3.39 -17.43 7.35
CA LEU A 330 -4.63 -16.79 6.91
C LEU A 330 -4.86 -16.90 5.39
N LEU A 331 -3.84 -16.56 4.60
CA LEU A 331 -3.92 -16.58 3.14
C LEU A 331 -4.06 -18.02 2.60
N GLY A 332 -3.29 -18.96 3.17
CA GLY A 332 -3.38 -20.37 2.81
C GLY A 332 -4.76 -20.97 3.15
N CYS A 333 -5.36 -20.59 4.28
CA CYS A 333 -6.75 -20.99 4.61
C CYS A 333 -7.79 -20.43 3.63
N CYS A 334 -7.51 -19.29 2.99
CA CYS A 334 -8.36 -18.74 1.93
C CYS A 334 -8.10 -19.39 0.56
N GLY A 335 -7.13 -20.30 0.44
CA GLY A 335 -6.76 -20.92 -0.83
C GLY A 335 -5.95 -20.01 -1.74
N VAL A 336 -5.23 -19.02 -1.19
CA VAL A 336 -4.27 -18.22 -1.95
C VAL A 336 -3.07 -19.09 -2.34
N ARG A 337 -2.55 -18.90 -3.56
CA ARG A 337 -1.42 -19.69 -4.08
C ARG A 337 -0.16 -19.44 -3.26
N GLU A 338 0.63 -20.49 -3.06
CA GLU A 338 1.88 -20.42 -2.30
C GLU A 338 2.85 -19.35 -2.82
N ALA A 339 3.00 -19.23 -4.15
CA ALA A 339 3.84 -18.20 -4.75
C ALA A 339 3.41 -16.77 -4.34
N ASP A 340 2.10 -16.53 -4.21
CA ASP A 340 1.57 -15.22 -3.79
C ASP A 340 1.82 -14.99 -2.28
N ILE A 341 1.71 -16.05 -1.45
CA ILE A 341 2.04 -16.01 -0.01
C ILE A 341 3.53 -15.72 0.21
N VAL A 342 4.40 -16.44 -0.51
CA VAL A 342 5.86 -16.25 -0.48
C VAL A 342 6.23 -14.84 -0.97
N SER A 343 5.55 -14.33 -2.00
CA SER A 343 5.73 -12.96 -2.47
C SER A 343 5.33 -11.92 -1.42
N ASP A 344 4.19 -12.07 -0.74
CA ASP A 344 3.78 -11.17 0.36
C ASP A 344 4.83 -11.14 1.48
N TYR A 345 5.31 -12.31 1.87
CA TYR A 345 6.33 -12.45 2.90
C TYR A 345 7.62 -11.71 2.50
N SER A 346 8.10 -11.97 1.29
CA SER A 346 9.39 -11.51 0.78
C SER A 346 9.44 -9.99 0.56
N ILE A 347 8.31 -9.34 0.30
CA ILE A 347 8.20 -7.86 0.20
C ILE A 347 8.77 -7.17 1.45
N SER A 348 8.68 -7.81 2.62
CA SER A 348 9.23 -7.24 3.85
C SER A 348 10.72 -6.90 3.71
N MET A 349 11.50 -7.65 2.92
CA MET A 349 12.93 -7.37 2.66
C MET A 349 13.16 -5.94 2.16
N ILE A 350 12.28 -5.46 1.27
CA ILE A 350 12.37 -4.11 0.69
C ILE A 350 12.09 -3.05 1.76
N HIS A 351 11.11 -3.31 2.62
CA HIS A 351 10.71 -2.39 3.69
C HIS A 351 11.63 -2.43 4.90
N MET A 352 12.36 -3.53 5.11
CA MET A 352 13.14 -3.75 6.32
C MET A 352 14.37 -2.85 6.45
N LYS A 353 15.03 -2.48 5.35
CA LYS A 353 16.21 -1.58 5.42
C LYS A 353 15.89 -0.26 6.14
N PRO A 354 14.85 0.50 5.76
CA PRO A 354 14.50 1.72 6.47
C PRO A 354 13.87 1.46 7.85
N VAL A 355 13.19 0.32 8.07
CA VAL A 355 12.72 -0.08 9.42
C VAL A 355 13.90 -0.27 10.38
N TYR A 356 14.94 -1.00 9.98
CA TYR A 356 16.13 -1.21 10.80
C TYR A 356 16.90 0.09 11.03
N ALA A 357 17.00 0.96 10.02
CA ALA A 357 17.60 2.29 10.20
C ALA A 357 16.84 3.13 11.23
N LYS A 358 15.50 3.10 11.19
CA LYS A 358 14.64 3.76 12.19
C LYS A 358 14.81 3.16 13.59
N MET A 359 14.88 1.83 13.68
CA MET A 359 15.10 1.10 14.94
C MET A 359 16.49 1.37 15.54
N ALA A 360 17.53 1.52 14.72
CA ALA A 360 18.88 1.82 15.20
C ALA A 360 18.97 3.19 15.91
N GLY A 361 18.11 4.14 15.54
CA GLY A 361 17.98 5.41 16.24
C GLY A 361 17.12 5.37 17.51
N ASP A 362 16.45 4.24 17.80
CA ASP A 362 15.64 4.05 19.00
C ASP A 362 16.49 3.33 20.06
N PRO A 363 16.74 3.94 21.25
CA PRO A 363 17.55 3.34 22.29
C PRO A 363 17.09 1.95 22.75
N VAL A 364 15.82 1.61 22.54
CA VAL A 364 15.27 0.29 22.90
C VAL A 364 15.64 -0.79 21.88
N PHE A 365 15.84 -0.40 20.61
CA PHE A 365 16.10 -1.32 19.51
C PHE A 365 17.49 -1.19 18.91
N ALA A 366 18.34 -0.36 19.51
CA ALA A 366 19.72 -0.17 19.12
C ALA A 366 20.43 -1.53 19.07
N MET A 367 20.97 -1.84 17.90
CA MET A 367 21.80 -3.02 17.69
C MET A 367 23.25 -2.70 18.04
N PRO A 368 24.07 -3.70 18.42
CA PRO A 368 25.51 -3.52 18.57
C PRO A 368 26.12 -2.90 17.30
N GLU A 369 27.14 -2.06 17.48
CA GLU A 369 27.88 -1.52 16.35
C GLU A 369 28.55 -2.64 15.53
N GLY A 370 28.58 -2.46 14.20
CA GLY A 370 29.27 -3.38 13.29
C GLY A 370 28.51 -4.67 12.93
N VAL A 371 27.23 -4.80 13.31
CA VAL A 371 26.40 -5.95 12.89
C VAL A 371 26.18 -5.93 11.37
N ASP A 372 26.48 -7.05 10.72
CA ASP A 372 26.27 -7.22 9.28
C ASP A 372 24.77 -7.41 8.97
N MET A 373 24.18 -6.39 8.34
CA MET A 373 22.75 -6.39 7.96
C MET A 373 22.44 -7.34 6.79
N ASN A 374 23.45 -7.95 6.15
CA ASN A 374 23.25 -8.97 5.13
C ASN A 374 23.05 -10.37 5.71
N LYS A 375 23.09 -10.53 7.04
CA LYS A 375 22.88 -11.82 7.71
C LYS A 375 21.43 -12.28 7.60
N ARG A 376 21.19 -13.60 7.59
CA ARG A 376 19.86 -14.21 7.40
C ARG A 376 18.80 -13.69 8.37
N PHE A 377 19.20 -13.35 9.59
CA PHE A 377 18.34 -12.72 10.60
C PHE A 377 17.60 -11.47 10.09
N PHE A 378 18.25 -10.64 9.26
CA PHE A 378 17.68 -9.39 8.75
C PHE A 378 16.90 -9.56 7.45
N GLN A 379 16.84 -10.78 6.91
CA GLN A 379 16.25 -11.07 5.61
C GLN A 379 14.89 -11.79 5.72
N THR A 380 14.05 -11.62 4.69
CA THR A 380 12.89 -12.49 4.43
C THR A 380 13.16 -13.31 3.19
N LEU A 381 13.97 -14.36 3.33
CA LEU A 381 14.29 -15.26 2.23
C LEU A 381 13.04 -16.04 1.79
N PRO A 382 12.69 -16.06 0.49
CA PRO A 382 11.58 -16.86 -0.02
C PRO A 382 11.61 -18.31 0.47
N SER A 383 12.80 -18.92 0.46
CA SER A 383 13.07 -20.28 0.90
C SER A 383 12.63 -20.57 2.33
N THR A 384 12.64 -19.57 3.22
CA THR A 384 12.17 -19.72 4.60
C THR A 384 10.67 -19.99 4.64
N MET A 385 9.90 -19.23 3.85
CA MET A 385 8.45 -19.39 3.78
C MET A 385 8.06 -20.62 2.95
N GLU A 386 8.79 -20.90 1.86
CA GLU A 386 8.61 -22.13 1.08
C GLU A 386 8.79 -23.38 1.93
N GLY A 387 9.84 -23.45 2.76
CA GLY A 387 10.07 -24.58 3.65
C GLY A 387 8.97 -24.75 4.70
N LEU A 388 8.38 -23.66 5.21
CA LEU A 388 7.21 -23.73 6.10
C LEU A 388 5.98 -24.29 5.37
N LEU A 389 5.67 -23.77 4.19
CA LEU A 389 4.50 -24.20 3.40
C LEU A 389 4.64 -25.67 2.97
N GLU A 390 5.84 -26.08 2.56
CA GLU A 390 6.15 -27.46 2.22
C GLU A 390 5.94 -28.40 3.42
N HIS A 391 6.39 -28.02 4.62
CA HIS A 391 6.15 -28.79 5.84
C HIS A 391 4.66 -28.95 6.14
N ILE A 392 3.89 -27.86 6.03
CA ILE A 392 2.45 -27.87 6.27
C ILE A 392 1.74 -28.82 5.30
N ASN A 393 2.04 -28.71 3.99
CA ASN A 393 1.45 -29.57 2.98
C ASN A 393 1.81 -31.05 3.17
N LYS A 394 3.08 -31.35 3.49
CA LYS A 394 3.53 -32.74 3.72
C LYS A 394 2.92 -33.37 4.97
N THR A 395 2.74 -32.58 6.03
CA THR A 395 2.32 -33.10 7.35
C THR A 395 0.80 -33.12 7.50
N TYR A 396 0.12 -32.10 7.03
CA TYR A 396 -1.32 -31.91 7.23
C TYR A 396 -2.14 -32.04 5.95
N GLY A 397 -1.51 -32.02 4.77
CA GLY A 397 -2.19 -32.04 3.47
C GLY A 397 -2.52 -30.63 2.98
N THR A 398 -3.23 -29.83 3.78
CA THR A 398 -3.57 -28.44 3.45
C THR A 398 -3.39 -27.49 4.63
N MET A 399 -3.29 -26.18 4.35
CA MET A 399 -3.32 -25.15 5.39
C MET A 399 -4.61 -25.19 6.22
N ARG A 400 -5.74 -25.53 5.59
CA ARG A 400 -7.03 -25.66 6.28
C ARG A 400 -6.99 -26.81 7.28
N ASP A 401 -6.42 -27.95 6.90
CA ASP A 401 -6.28 -29.12 7.78
C ASP A 401 -5.32 -28.84 8.94
N TYR A 402 -4.25 -28.09 8.70
CA TYR A 402 -3.39 -27.59 9.77
C TYR A 402 -4.16 -26.71 10.78
N VAL A 403 -5.01 -25.80 10.31
CA VAL A 403 -5.80 -24.94 11.21
C VAL A 403 -6.90 -25.70 11.96
N LEU A 404 -7.47 -26.74 11.36
CA LEU A 404 -8.36 -27.67 12.06
C LEU A 404 -7.61 -28.44 13.15
N ASP A 405 -6.41 -28.93 12.86
CA ASP A 405 -5.53 -29.59 13.82
C ASP A 405 -5.06 -28.63 14.95
N CYS A 406 -5.00 -27.33 14.68
CA CYS A 406 -4.82 -26.32 15.72
C CYS A 406 -6.01 -26.21 16.70
N GLY A 407 -7.13 -26.90 16.43
CA GLY A 407 -8.33 -26.90 17.26
C GLY A 407 -9.30 -25.77 16.94
N VAL A 408 -9.19 -25.13 15.77
CA VAL A 408 -10.18 -24.15 15.29
C VAL A 408 -11.39 -24.88 14.73
N SER A 409 -12.59 -24.47 15.13
CA SER A 409 -13.82 -25.10 14.61
C SER A 409 -14.00 -24.81 13.11
N PRO A 410 -14.61 -25.73 12.34
CA PRO A 410 -14.95 -25.50 10.94
C PRO A 410 -15.73 -24.20 10.71
N ASP A 411 -16.69 -23.90 11.60
CA ASP A 411 -17.51 -22.69 11.56
C ASP A 411 -16.67 -21.41 11.71
N THR A 412 -15.69 -21.40 12.60
CA THR A 412 -14.78 -20.26 12.78
C THR A 412 -13.92 -20.04 11.53
N ILE A 413 -13.40 -21.12 10.93
CA ILE A 413 -12.62 -21.03 9.69
C ILE A 413 -13.50 -20.51 8.55
N GLU A 414 -14.73 -21.02 8.40
CA GLU A 414 -15.65 -20.60 7.35
C GLU A 414 -16.07 -19.13 7.52
N LYS A 415 -16.46 -18.72 8.73
CA LYS A 415 -16.79 -17.33 9.05
C LYS A 415 -15.64 -16.39 8.68
N LEU A 416 -14.42 -16.75 9.06
CA LEU A 416 -13.24 -15.93 8.81
C LEU A 416 -12.91 -15.86 7.31
N THR A 417 -12.82 -17.00 6.62
CA THR A 417 -12.50 -17.05 5.19
C THR A 417 -13.55 -16.35 4.32
N ASN A 418 -14.84 -16.47 4.66
CA ASN A 418 -15.91 -15.72 3.98
C ASN A 418 -15.86 -14.21 4.27
N SER A 419 -15.44 -13.82 5.48
CA SER A 419 -15.17 -12.40 5.77
C SER A 419 -13.98 -11.86 4.97
N MET A 420 -13.01 -12.72 4.65
CA MET A 420 -11.75 -12.37 4.00
C MET A 420 -11.79 -12.42 2.48
N THR A 421 -12.81 -12.99 1.84
CA THR A 421 -12.83 -13.20 0.37
C THR A 421 -14.12 -12.72 -0.29
N GLU A 422 -14.02 -12.18 -1.50
CA GLU A 422 -15.13 -11.72 -2.33
C GLU A 422 -15.04 -12.24 -3.77
N VAL A 423 -16.18 -12.23 -4.47
CA VAL A 423 -16.22 -12.52 -5.90
C VAL A 423 -15.84 -11.27 -6.68
N ILE A 424 -15.02 -11.43 -7.71
CA ILE A 424 -14.70 -10.35 -8.66
C ILE A 424 -15.98 -10.05 -9.45
N LYS A 425 -16.59 -8.88 -9.21
CA LYS A 425 -17.79 -8.42 -9.94
C LYS A 425 -17.46 -7.90 -11.34
#